data_AF-A0A7S4I1E2-F1
#
_entry.id   AF-A0A7S4I1E2-F1
#
_cell.length_a   1.000
_cell.length_b   1.000
_cell.length_c   1.000
_cell.angle_alpha   90.00
_cell.angle_beta   90.00
_cell.angle_gamma   90.00
#
_symmetry.space_group_name_H-M   'P 1'
#
loop_
_entity.id
_entity.type
_entity.pdbx_description
1 polymer ?
#
loop_
_entity_poly.entity_id
_entity_poly.type
_entity_poly.pdbx_seq_one_letter_code
_entity_poly.pdbx_strand_id
1 'polypeptide(L)'
;TGNFDAVSALLSSEDVDVNETCESFTPLLLAVSLGYINIATLLLDSPTIDPNIQDSHGRSALSIAVAMHYEGVVKKLLSPGITQPTHEILCDVVEYHICQDNF
;
A
#
# COMPACT_ATOMS: atom_id res chain seq x y z
N THR A 1 -2.35 17.57 -6.33
CA THR A 1 -3.48 17.14 -7.17
C THR A 1 -3.16 15.76 -7.70
N GLY A 2 -3.47 14.72 -6.92
CA GLY A 2 -3.25 13.33 -7.34
C GLY A 2 -4.14 13.05 -8.55
N ASN A 3 -3.52 12.72 -9.69
CA ASN A 3 -4.19 12.68 -10.97
C ASN A 3 -4.83 11.30 -11.18
N PHE A 4 -5.97 11.09 -10.50
CA PHE A 4 -6.68 9.81 -10.46
C PHE A 4 -7.00 9.26 -11.86
N ASP A 5 -7.44 10.14 -12.77
CA ASP A 5 -7.79 9.75 -14.14
C ASP A 5 -6.56 9.31 -14.94
N ALA A 6 -5.39 9.93 -14.70
CA ALA A 6 -4.15 9.53 -15.33
C ALA A 6 -3.66 8.16 -14.83
N VAL A 7 -3.80 7.88 -13.54
CA VAL A 7 -3.43 6.58 -12.97
C VAL A 7 -4.39 5.49 -13.41
N SER A 8 -5.70 5.76 -13.45
CA SER A 8 -6.70 4.83 -13.98
C SER A 8 -6.47 4.52 -15.47
N ALA A 9 -6.12 5.54 -16.27
CA ALA A 9 -5.77 5.36 -17.67
C ALA A 9 -4.47 4.58 -17.87
N LEU A 10 -3.44 4.80 -17.03
CA LEU A 10 -2.20 4.01 -17.06
C LEU A 10 -2.46 2.54 -16.71
N LEU A 11 -3.25 2.28 -15.67
CA LEU A 11 -3.58 0.92 -15.23
C LEU A 11 -4.49 0.18 -16.21
N SER A 12 -5.16 0.90 -17.11
CA SER A 12 -5.95 0.33 -18.20
C SER A 12 -5.10 -0.05 -19.42
N SER A 13 -3.81 0.28 -19.45
CA SER A 13 -2.91 -0.14 -20.52
C SER A 13 -2.28 -1.49 -20.20
N GLU A 14 -2.36 -2.44 -21.15
CA GLU A 14 -1.97 -3.85 -20.96
C GLU A 14 -0.48 -4.08 -20.65
N ASP A 15 0.37 -3.06 -20.86
CA ASP A 15 1.83 -3.17 -20.68
C ASP A 15 2.33 -2.63 -19.32
N VAL A 16 1.45 -2.15 -18.43
CA VAL A 16 1.88 -1.57 -17.15
C VAL A 16 1.94 -2.63 -16.07
N ASP A 17 3.15 -2.93 -15.60
CA ASP A 17 3.36 -3.72 -14.39
C ASP A 17 3.15 -2.86 -13.14
N VAL A 18 2.08 -3.16 -12.39
CA VAL A 18 1.70 -2.45 -11.16
C VAL A 18 2.71 -2.59 -10.03
N ASN A 19 3.62 -3.55 -10.14
CA ASN A 19 4.69 -3.82 -9.18
C ASN A 19 6.05 -3.30 -9.64
N GLU A 20 6.12 -2.67 -10.82
CA GLU A 20 7.38 -2.12 -11.33
C GLU A 20 7.95 -1.12 -10.33
N THR A 21 9.26 -1.23 -10.07
CA THR A 21 9.94 -0.34 -9.14
C THR A 21 10.72 0.72 -9.91
N CYS A 22 10.50 1.98 -9.57
CA CYS A 22 11.36 3.08 -10.01
C CYS A 22 12.08 3.62 -8.78
N GLU A 23 13.41 3.60 -8.77
CA GLU A 23 14.23 4.00 -7.62
C GLU A 23 13.82 3.29 -6.31
N SER A 24 13.48 2.00 -6.39
CA SER A 24 12.98 1.18 -5.29
C SER A 24 11.59 1.58 -4.76
N PHE A 25 10.83 2.41 -5.47
CA PHE A 25 9.45 2.70 -5.13
C PHE A 25 8.49 2.02 -6.11
N THR A 26 7.51 1.29 -5.57
CA THR A 26 6.36 0.82 -6.34
C THR A 26 5.30 1.92 -6.45
N PRO A 27 4.41 1.86 -7.47
CA PRO A 27 3.23 2.70 -7.55
C PRO A 27 2.42 2.73 -6.25
N LEU A 28 2.32 1.58 -5.57
CA LEU A 28 1.63 1.46 -4.29
C LEU A 28 2.36 2.20 -3.17
N LEU A 29 3.68 2.05 -3.04
CA LEU A 29 4.50 2.78 -2.06
C LEU A 29 4.40 4.29 -2.26
N LEU A 30 4.43 4.77 -3.51
CA LEU A 30 4.27 6.19 -3.83
C LEU A 30 2.87 6.68 -3.46
N ALA A 31 1.83 5.94 -3.83
CA ALA A 31 0.45 6.32 -3.52
C ALA A 31 0.21 6.42 -2.01
N VAL A 32 0.73 5.46 -1.23
CA VAL A 32 0.63 5.49 0.23
C VAL A 32 1.51 6.60 0.81
N SER A 33 2.76 6.75 0.38
CA SER A 33 3.67 7.79 0.89
C SER A 33 3.18 9.23 0.61
N LEU A 34 2.41 9.43 -0.46
CA LEU A 34 1.84 10.73 -0.82
C LEU A 34 0.43 10.94 -0.26
N GLY A 35 -0.13 9.97 0.47
CA GLY A 35 -1.49 10.04 1.02
C GLY A 35 -2.59 9.95 -0.04
N TYR A 36 -2.30 9.40 -1.23
CA TYR A 36 -3.28 9.18 -2.30
C TYR A 36 -4.07 7.90 -2.06
N ILE A 37 -4.90 7.91 -1.03
CA ILE A 37 -5.68 6.77 -0.55
C ILE A 37 -6.57 6.18 -1.64
N ASN A 38 -7.18 7.02 -2.47
CA ASN A 38 -8.00 6.60 -3.62
C ASN A 38 -7.17 5.85 -4.68
N ILE A 39 -5.96 6.32 -4.98
CA ILE A 39 -5.06 5.68 -5.93
C ILE A 39 -4.51 4.37 -5.34
N ALA A 40 -4.10 4.37 -4.07
CA ALA A 40 -3.66 3.17 -3.38
C ALA A 40 -4.77 2.10 -3.36
N THR A 41 -6.01 2.51 -3.11
CA THR A 41 -7.18 1.63 -3.12
C THR A 41 -7.38 0.99 -4.49
N LEU A 42 -7.23 1.76 -5.57
CA LEU A 42 -7.39 1.30 -6.94
C LEU A 42 -6.24 0.35 -7.36
N LEU A 43 -5.00 0.64 -6.95
CA LEU A 43 -3.86 -0.25 -7.16
C LEU A 43 -4.05 -1.59 -6.43
N LEU A 44 -4.61 -1.57 -5.22
CA LEU A 44 -4.91 -2.77 -4.44
C LEU A 44 -6.05 -3.61 -5.03
N ASP A 45 -6.86 -3.06 -5.95
CA ASP A 45 -7.86 -3.83 -6.70
C ASP A 45 -7.25 -4.58 -7.90
N SER A 46 -5.97 -4.35 -8.21
CA SER A 46 -5.28 -5.07 -9.28
C SER A 46 -5.01 -6.53 -8.86
N PRO A 47 -5.34 -7.53 -9.70
CA PRO A 47 -5.21 -8.94 -9.34
C PRO A 47 -3.75 -9.41 -9.21
N THR A 48 -2.79 -8.66 -9.76
CA THR A 48 -1.37 -9.00 -9.76
C THR A 48 -0.56 -8.19 -8.74
N ILE A 49 -1.20 -7.35 -7.92
CA ILE A 49 -0.50 -6.50 -6.96
C ILE A 49 0.25 -7.31 -5.89
N ASP A 50 1.51 -6.95 -5.64
CA ASP A 50 2.31 -7.44 -4.52
C ASP A 50 2.50 -6.33 -3.48
N PRO A 51 1.75 -6.35 -2.38
CA PRO A 51 1.84 -5.34 -1.33
C PRO A 51 3.09 -5.47 -0.44
N ASN A 52 3.84 -6.56 -0.57
CA ASN A 52 4.99 -6.85 0.30
C ASN A 52 6.29 -6.22 -0.19
N ILE A 53 6.28 -5.60 -1.38
CA ILE A 53 7.47 -4.94 -1.91
C ILE A 53 7.86 -3.78 -1.00
N GLN A 54 9.15 -3.71 -0.70
CA GLN A 54 9.73 -2.72 0.21
C GLN A 54 10.55 -1.68 -0.53
N ASP A 55 10.58 -0.47 0.03
CA ASP A 55 11.48 0.58 -0.43
C ASP A 55 12.94 0.33 -0.02
N SER A 56 13.84 1.24 -0.41
CA SER A 56 15.26 1.17 -0.05
C SER A 56 15.55 1.21 1.46
N HIS A 57 14.55 1.55 2.28
CA HIS A 57 14.62 1.59 3.74
C HIS A 57 13.97 0.36 4.38
N GLY A 58 13.53 -0.62 3.58
CA GLY A 58 12.83 -1.81 4.07
C GLY A 58 11.37 -1.55 4.46
N ARG A 59 10.76 -0.44 4.02
CA ARG A 59 9.37 -0.10 4.37
C ARG A 59 8.41 -0.63 3.32
N SER A 60 7.39 -1.36 3.76
CA SER A 60 6.28 -1.82 2.92
C SER A 60 5.18 -0.76 2.82
N ALA A 61 4.22 -0.97 1.91
CA ALA A 61 3.04 -0.12 1.85
C ALA A 61 2.23 -0.16 3.17
N LEU A 62 2.26 -1.28 3.89
CA LEU A 62 1.60 -1.42 5.18
C LEU A 62 2.30 -0.61 6.27
N SER A 63 3.64 -0.68 6.37
CA SER A 63 4.36 0.05 7.41
C SER A 63 4.18 1.56 7.28
N ILE A 64 4.17 2.08 6.05
CA ILE A 64 3.86 3.50 5.79
C ILE A 64 2.41 3.81 6.14
N ALA A 65 1.44 2.97 5.73
CA ALA A 65 0.03 3.20 6.01
C ALA A 65 -0.29 3.19 7.51
N VAL A 66 0.36 2.33 8.30
CA VAL A 66 0.26 2.31 9.76
C VAL A 66 0.86 3.57 10.36
N ALA A 67 2.09 3.92 10.01
CA ALA A 67 2.78 5.09 10.54
C ALA A 67 2.02 6.40 10.25
N MET A 68 1.29 6.45 9.13
CA MET A 68 0.49 7.60 8.71
C MET A 68 -0.98 7.53 9.17
N HIS A 69 -1.38 6.47 9.91
CA HIS A 69 -2.75 6.22 10.37
C HIS A 69 -3.81 6.17 9.24
N TYR A 70 -3.46 5.62 8.09
CA TYR A 70 -4.36 5.45 6.95
C TYR A 70 -5.23 4.19 7.09
N GLU A 71 -6.17 4.21 8.02
CA GLU A 71 -6.99 3.04 8.38
C GLU A 71 -7.65 2.35 7.17
N GLY A 72 -8.13 3.13 6.20
CA GLY A 72 -8.77 2.59 4.99
C GLY A 72 -7.81 1.75 4.14
N VAL A 73 -6.56 2.18 4.02
CA VAL A 73 -5.51 1.44 3.31
C VAL A 73 -5.07 0.24 4.12
N VAL A 74 -4.86 0.40 5.44
CA VAL A 74 -4.49 -0.69 6.36
C VAL A 74 -5.52 -1.82 6.28
N LYS A 75 -6.82 -1.50 6.38
CA LYS A 75 -7.91 -2.50 6.28
C LYS A 75 -7.90 -3.22 4.93
N LYS A 76 -7.59 -2.51 3.84
CA LYS A 76 -7.58 -3.10 2.50
C LYS A 76 -6.35 -3.97 2.26
N LEU A 77 -5.18 -3.55 2.75
CA LEU A 77 -3.97 -4.36 2.74
C LEU A 77 -4.16 -5.65 3.55
N LEU A 78 -4.74 -5.56 4.75
CA LEU A 78 -5.03 -6.72 5.61
C LEU A 78 -6.21 -7.59 5.15
N SER A 79 -6.81 -7.28 4.00
CA SER A 79 -7.93 -8.06 3.49
C SER A 79 -7.48 -9.45 3.02
N PRO A 80 -8.30 -10.50 3.25
CA PRO A 80 -7.95 -11.85 2.82
C PRO A 80 -7.84 -11.92 1.30
N GLY A 81 -6.61 -12.04 0.79
CA GLY A 81 -6.30 -12.07 -0.64
C GLY A 81 -5.16 -11.14 -1.05
N ILE A 82 -4.84 -10.12 -0.25
CA ILE A 82 -3.80 -9.11 -0.56
C ILE A 82 -2.53 -9.39 0.24
N THR A 83 -2.58 -9.39 1.57
CA THR A 83 -1.46 -9.82 2.42
C THR A 83 -1.80 -11.12 3.16
N GLN A 84 -0.89 -12.10 3.15
CA GLN A 84 -0.97 -13.22 4.10
C GLN A 84 -0.34 -12.77 5.42
N PRO A 85 -0.90 -13.13 6.59
CA PRO A 85 -0.31 -12.79 7.89
C PRO A 85 1.04 -13.49 8.05
N THR A 86 2.12 -12.81 7.69
CA THR A 86 3.49 -13.24 7.94
C THR A 86 4.01 -12.59 9.22
N HIS A 87 5.05 -13.16 9.81
CA HIS A 87 5.64 -12.68 11.08
C HIS A 87 6.10 -11.21 11.03
N GLU A 88 6.34 -10.67 9.84
CA GLU A 88 6.72 -9.29 9.58
C GLU A 88 5.54 -8.31 9.77
N ILE A 89 4.33 -8.72 9.38
CA ILE A 89 3.08 -7.95 9.56
C ILE A 89 2.74 -7.77 11.04
N LEU A 90 3.14 -8.71 11.89
CA LEU A 90 2.91 -8.64 13.33
C LEU A 90 3.62 -7.44 13.97
N CYS A 91 4.82 -7.06 13.54
CA CYS A 91 5.49 -5.87 14.10
C CYS A 91 4.77 -4.57 13.73
N ASP A 92 4.36 -4.43 12.47
CA ASP A 92 3.65 -3.25 11.98
C ASP A 92 2.24 -3.12 12.58
N VAL A 93 1.50 -4.24 12.73
CA VAL A 93 0.13 -4.23 13.25
C VAL A 93 0.08 -4.12 14.78
N VAL A 94 1.13 -4.55 15.50
CA VAL A 94 1.23 -4.38 16.96
C VAL A 94 1.39 -2.90 17.32
N GLU A 95 2.14 -2.11 16.55
CA GLU A 95 2.17 -0.64 16.73
C GLU A 95 0.80 0.00 16.43
N TYR A 96 0.11 -0.46 15.38
CA TYR A 96 -1.24 0.02 15.05
C TYR A 96 -2.26 -0.19 16.21
N HIS A 97 -2.25 -1.34 16.87
CA HIS A 97 -3.16 -1.62 18.00
C HIS A 97 -2.79 -0.87 19.28
N ILE A 98 -1.49 -0.69 19.57
CA ILE A 98 -1.04 0.11 20.73
C ILE A 98 -1.53 1.57 20.61
N CYS A 99 -1.66 2.11 19.40
CA CYS A 99 -2.22 3.45 19.18
C CYS A 99 -3.76 3.53 19.33
N GLN A 100 -4.52 2.43 19.20
CA GLN A 100 -5.98 2.44 19.30
C GLN A 100 -6.52 2.20 20.73
N ASP A 101 -5.73 1.59 21.62
CA ASP A 101 -6.14 1.28 23.01
C ASP A 101 -5.84 2.40 24.03
N ASN A 102 -5.58 3.64 23.59
CA ASN A 102 -5.19 4.76 24.47
C ASN A 102 -6.25 5.88 24.57
N PHE A 103 -7.54 5.55 24.52
CA PHE A 103 -8.66 6.42 24.92
C PHE A 103 -9.76 5.67 25.66
#